data_AF-E9PM24-F1
#
_entry.id   AF-E9PM24-F1
#
_cell.length_a   1.000
_cell.length_b   1.000
_cell.length_c   1.000
_cell.angle_alpha   90.00
_cell.angle_beta   90.00
_cell.angle_gamma   90.00
#
_symmetry.space_group_name_H-M   'P 1'
#
loop_
_entity.id
_entity.type
_entity.pdbx_description
1 polymer ?
#
loop_
_entity_poly.entity_id
_entity_poly.type
_entity_poly.pdbx_seq_one_letter_code
_entity_poly.pdbx_strand_id
1 'polypeptide(L)' 'MTGGTNKTSSSISEILDKVQEDAEDVLFSLGFGQEDHKDTSRIPARFFTTPSQAKGIDFQLFLKSQVRRIEMEDPCLMLA' A
#
# COMPACT_ATOMS: atom_id res chain seq x y z
N MET A 1 -22.03 55.12 21.08
CA MET A 1 -21.11 53.97 21.21
C MET A 1 -21.95 52.75 21.54
N THR A 2 -22.27 51.91 20.56
CA THR A 2 -22.98 50.65 20.79
C THR A 2 -22.06 49.52 20.39
N GLY A 3 -21.41 48.95 21.40
CA GLY A 3 -20.52 47.81 21.27
C GLY A 3 -21.28 46.49 21.13
N GLY A 4 -20.65 45.58 20.39
CA GLY A 4 -20.70 44.14 20.59
C GLY A 4 -21.96 43.40 20.14
N THR A 5 -21.87 42.74 18.99
CA THR A 5 -22.37 41.36 18.88
C THR A 5 -21.27 40.50 18.25
N ASN A 6 -20.98 39.40 18.92
CA ASN A 6 -19.82 38.54 18.69
C ASN A 6 -19.89 37.83 17.34
N LYS A 7 -18.70 37.47 16.84
CA LYS A 7 -18.40 36.83 15.54
C LYS A 7 -19.14 35.48 15.37
N THR A 8 -20.43 35.47 15.06
CA THR A 8 -21.12 34.28 14.56
C THR A 8 -20.94 34.22 13.05
N SER A 9 -20.12 33.28 12.56
CA SER A 9 -20.02 32.97 11.13
C SER A 9 -21.40 32.65 10.58
N SER A 10 -21.98 33.55 9.78
CA SER A 10 -23.39 33.53 9.40
C SER A 10 -23.67 32.92 8.03
N SER A 11 -22.66 32.34 7.37
CA SER A 11 -22.83 31.69 6.07
C SER A 11 -22.69 30.17 6.19
N ILE A 12 -23.64 29.44 5.61
CA ILE A 12 -23.60 27.98 5.50
C ILE A 12 -22.31 27.52 4.83
N SER A 13 -21.84 28.25 3.82
CA SER A 13 -20.56 27.98 3.14
C SER A 13 -19.38 28.03 4.11
N GLU A 14 -19.34 29.00 5.02
CA GLU A 14 -18.24 29.14 5.99
C GLU A 14 -18.24 28.02 7.04
N ILE A 15 -19.40 27.41 7.30
CA ILE A 15 -19.53 26.25 8.19
C ILE A 15 -19.15 24.97 7.43
N LEU A 16 -19.60 24.82 6.19
CA LEU A 16 -19.26 23.68 5.34
C LEU A 16 -17.77 23.61 5.03
N ASP A 17 -17.10 24.75 4.85
CA ASP A 17 -15.65 24.81 4.68
C ASP A 17 -14.89 24.38 5.94
N LYS A 18 -15.46 24.61 7.13
CA LYS A 18 -14.87 24.18 8.43
C LYS A 18 -15.09 22.71 8.75
N VAL A 19 -16.09 22.07 8.12
CA VAL A 19 -16.47 20.66 8.34
C VAL A 19 -16.06 19.79 7.14
N GLN A 20 -15.36 20.37 6.17
CA GLN A 20 -14.84 19.63 5.03
C GLN A 20 -13.72 18.71 5.54
N GLU A 21 -14.04 17.44 5.74
CA GLU A 21 -13.04 16.43 6.05
C GLU A 21 -12.10 16.30 4.85
N ASP A 22 -10.79 16.17 5.13
CA ASP A 22 -9.81 15.94 4.08
C ASP A 22 -10.19 14.65 3.34
N ALA A 23 -10.28 14.74 2.01
CA ALA A 23 -10.61 13.60 1.18
C ALA A 23 -9.62 12.44 1.40
N GLU A 24 -8.35 12.74 1.69
CA GLU A 24 -7.35 11.74 2.01
C GLU A 24 -7.67 11.00 3.32
N ASP A 25 -7.99 11.74 4.40
CA ASP A 25 -8.33 11.17 5.72
C ASP A 25 -9.60 10.33 5.68
N VAL A 26 -10.61 10.77 4.92
CA VAL A 26 -11.85 10.04 4.70
C VAL A 26 -11.58 8.73 3.98
N LEU A 27 -10.82 8.77 2.88
CA LEU A 27 -10.47 7.58 2.12
C LEU A 27 -9.59 6.64 2.95
N PHE A 28 -8.67 7.16 3.74
CA PHE A 28 -7.85 6.38 4.66
C PHE A 28 -8.72 5.64 5.70
N SER A 29 -9.64 6.35 6.36
CA SER A 29 -10.57 5.78 7.35
C SER A 29 -11.52 4.74 6.76
N LEU A 30 -11.85 4.87 5.47
CA LEU A 30 -12.65 3.91 4.71
C LEU A 30 -11.84 2.70 4.21
N GLY A 31 -10.54 2.63 4.50
CA GLY A 31 -9.66 1.52 4.11
C GLY A 31 -9.13 1.60 2.68
N PHE A 32 -9.26 2.76 2.01
CA PHE A 32 -8.61 3.02 0.71
C PHE A 32 -7.14 3.46 0.86
N GLY A 33 -6.72 3.84 2.07
CA GLY A 33 -5.33 4.09 2.41
C GLY A 33 -4.60 2.77 2.65
N GLN A 34 -3.65 2.45 1.78
CA GLN A 34 -2.79 1.30 1.96
C GLN A 34 -1.54 1.76 2.69
N GLU A 35 -1.34 1.36 3.95
CA GLU A 35 -0.04 1.45 4.61
C GLU A 35 0.89 0.53 3.82
N ASP A 36 1.60 1.09 2.83
CA ASP A 36 2.60 0.48 1.96
C ASP A 36 2.59 -1.05 2.04
N HIS A 37 1.64 -1.69 1.35
CA HIS A 37 1.71 -3.13 1.18
C HIS A 37 2.97 -3.40 0.36
N LYS A 38 4.07 -3.71 1.05
CA LYS A 38 5.30 -4.33 0.52
C LYS A 38 5.02 -5.69 -0.13
N ASP A 39 3.77 -6.03 -0.37
CA ASP A 39 3.29 -7.30 -0.89
C ASP A 39 3.68 -7.53 -2.35
N THR A 40 4.07 -6.49 -3.11
CA THR A 40 4.63 -6.69 -4.45
C THR A 40 6.04 -7.28 -4.41
N SER A 41 6.74 -7.22 -3.26
CA SER A 41 8.08 -7.82 -3.11
C SER A 41 8.05 -9.34 -2.87
N ARG A 42 6.89 -9.91 -2.50
CA ARG A 42 6.79 -11.31 -2.11
C ARG A 42 5.95 -12.12 -3.08
N ILE A 43 6.55 -13.17 -3.64
CA ILE A 43 5.83 -14.16 -4.46
C ILE A 43 4.71 -14.80 -3.61
N PRO A 44 3.44 -14.76 -4.05
CA PRO A 44 2.34 -15.34 -3.29
C PRO A 44 2.50 -16.86 -3.06
N ALA A 45 2.15 -17.33 -1.86
CA ALA A 45 2.32 -18.74 -1.44
C ALA A 45 1.72 -19.76 -2.42
N ARG A 46 0.60 -19.40 -3.07
CA ARG A 46 -0.10 -20.23 -4.06
C ARG A 46 0.80 -20.71 -5.21
N PHE A 47 1.81 -19.93 -5.60
CA PHE A 47 2.73 -20.28 -6.68
C PHE A 47 3.74 -21.37 -6.28
N PHE A 48 3.91 -21.64 -4.98
CA PHE A 48 4.78 -22.72 -4.49
C PHE A 48 4.02 -24.04 -4.30
N THR A 49 2.73 -23.97 -3.94
CA THR A 49 1.92 -25.16 -3.66
C THR A 49 1.23 -25.72 -4.89
N THR A 50 0.87 -24.84 -5.84
CA THR A 50 0.06 -25.20 -7.00
C THR A 50 0.77 -24.74 -8.27
N PRO A 51 1.41 -25.66 -9.02
CA PRO A 51 2.12 -25.29 -10.24
C PRO A 51 1.13 -24.77 -11.30
N SER A 52 1.59 -23.79 -12.07
CA SER A 52 0.86 -23.29 -13.22
C SER A 52 0.80 -24.36 -14.33
N GLN A 53 -0.28 -24.37 -15.11
CA GLN A 53 -0.41 -25.19 -16.33
C GLN A 53 0.26 -24.53 -17.56
N ALA A 54 0.81 -23.33 -17.40
CA ALA A 54 1.50 -22.62 -18.47
C ALA A 54 2.74 -23.41 -18.92
N LYS A 55 2.91 -23.56 -20.23
CA LYS A 55 4.11 -24.16 -20.82
C LYS A 55 5.25 -23.14 -20.75
N GLY A 56 6.37 -23.51 -20.14
CA GLY A 56 7.49 -22.60 -19.91
C GLY A 56 8.55 -23.23 -19.02
N ILE A 57 9.25 -22.38 -18.26
CA ILE A 57 10.29 -22.81 -17.33
C ILE A 57 9.66 -23.54 -16.14
N ASP A 58 10.24 -24.69 -15.76
CA ASP A 58 9.88 -25.35 -14.50
C ASP A 58 10.24 -24.43 -13.33
N PHE A 59 9.22 -23.89 -12.69
CA PHE A 59 9.36 -22.94 -11.59
C PHE A 59 10.11 -23.53 -10.40
N GLN A 60 9.94 -24.82 -10.10
CA GLN A 60 10.68 -25.47 -9.01
C GLN A 60 12.16 -25.61 -9.35
N LEU A 61 12.48 -25.95 -10.60
CA LEU A 61 13.87 -25.99 -11.07
C LEU A 61 14.52 -24.61 -11.01
N PHE A 62 13.79 -23.57 -11.40
CA PHE A 62 14.25 -22.18 -11.31
C PHE A 62 14.57 -21.79 -9.86
N LEU A 63 13.65 -22.01 -8.91
CA LEU A 63 13.87 -21.68 -7.49
C LEU A 63 15.08 -22.42 -6.90
N LYS A 64 15.22 -23.73 -7.15
CA LYS A 64 16.39 -24.50 -6.70
C LYS A 64 17.69 -23.95 -7.27
N SER A 65 17.65 -23.46 -8.52
CA SER A 65 18.82 -22.86 -9.15
C SER A 65 19.16 -21.50 -8.54
N GLN A 66 18.16 -20.69 -8.18
CA GLN A 66 18.37 -19.42 -7.50
C GLN A 66 18.97 -19.61 -6.10
N VAL A 67 18.46 -20.56 -5.31
CA VAL A 67 19.01 -20.87 -3.97
C VAL A 67 20.48 -21.23 -4.06
N ARG A 68 20.87 -22.13 -4.98
CA ARG A 68 22.28 -22.48 -5.16
C ARG A 68 23.15 -21.30 -5.58
N ARG A 69 22.63 -20.38 -6.39
CA ARG A 69 23.37 -19.17 -6.77
C ARG A 69 23.59 -18.28 -5.57
N ILE A 70 22.56 -18.05 -4.74
CA ILE A 70 22.67 -17.27 -3.50
C ILE A 70 23.61 -17.94 -2.48
N GLU A 71 23.71 -19.26 -2.46
CA GLU A 71 24.67 -19.97 -1.60
C GLU A 71 26.12 -19.87 -2.09
N MET A 72 26.31 -19.73 -3.41
CA MET A 72 27.63 -19.64 -4.05
C MET A 72 28.14 -18.19 -4.17
N GLU A 73 27.22 -17.24 -4.35
CA GLU A 73 27.47 -15.79 -4.40
C GLU A 73 27.25 -15.20 -3.00
N ASP A 74 27.93 -14.09 -2.65
CA ASP A 74 27.86 -13.49 -1.31
C ASP A 74 26.40 -13.25 -0.84
N PRO A 75 25.98 -13.63 0.39
CA PRO A 75 24.61 -13.47 0.89
C PRO A 75 24.01 -12.06 0.80
N CYS A 76 24.83 -11.04 0.55
CA CYS A 76 24.40 -9.66 0.29
C CYS A 76 23.79 -9.40 -1.12
N LEU A 77 23.79 -10.38 -2.04
CA LEU A 77 23.19 -10.24 -3.38
C LEU A 77 21.67 -10.50 -3.44
N MET A 78 21.04 -10.81 -2.30
CA MET A 78 19.58 -10.97 -2.23
C MET A 78 18.87 -9.62 -2.34
N LEU A 79 18.53 -9.23 -3.58
CA LEU A 79 17.54 -8.21 -4.01
C LEU A 79 17.33 -6.98 -3.10
N ALA A 80 17.82 -5.83 -3.59
CA ALA A 80 17.21 -4.52 -3.34
C ALA A 80 15.81 -4.40 -3.99
#